data_AF-A0A948JRC6-F1
#
_entry.id   AF-A0A948JRC6-F1
#
_cell.length_a   1.000
_cell.length_b   1.000
_cell.length_c   1.000
_cell.angle_alpha   90.00
_cell.angle_beta   90.00
_cell.angle_gamma   90.00
#
_symmetry.space_group_name_H-M   'P 1'
#
loop_
_entity.id
_entity.type
_entity.pdbx_description
1 polymer ?
#
loop_
_entity_poly.entity_id
_entity_poly.type
_entity_poly.pdbx_seq_one_letter_code
_entity_poly.pdbx_strand_id
1 'polypeptide(L)' 'LQITAAVTDGELQLSMVDNGKLAANWRPGNGIKGMQERLAECGGVLQVDSTQQAMHLRLRLPYMESENA' A
#
# COMPACT_ATOMS: atom_id res chain seq x y z
N LEU A 1 2.71 -12.91 6.01
CA LEU A 1 2.31 -11.53 5.72
C LEU A 1 2.93 -10.63 6.78
N GLN A 2 3.81 -9.73 6.37
CA GLN A 2 4.39 -8.70 7.24
C GLN A 2 3.76 -7.36 6.88
N ILE A 3 3.32 -6.62 7.90
CA ILE A 3 2.72 -5.30 7.76
C ILE A 3 3.49 -4.36 8.69
N THR A 4 3.90 -3.22 8.15
CA THR A 4 4.54 -2.15 8.91
C THR A 4 3.81 -0.84 8.62
N ALA A 5 3.68 -0.01 9.64
CA ALA A 5 3.03 1.29 9.56
C ALA A 5 3.86 2.31 10.33
N ALA A 6 4.01 3.50 9.77
CA ALA A 6 4.65 4.62 10.44
C ALA A 6 3.97 5.92 9.99
N VAL A 7 3.93 6.89 10.89
CA VAL A 7 3.61 8.28 10.53
C VAL A 7 4.94 9.01 10.37
N THR A 8 5.18 9.61 9.23
CA THR A 8 6.42 10.36 8.95
C THR A 8 6.08 11.51 8.02
N ASP A 9 6.55 12.72 8.36
CA ASP A 9 6.32 13.95 7.59
C ASP A 9 4.84 14.26 7.31
N GLY A 10 3.96 13.93 8.25
CA GLY A 10 2.52 14.14 8.10
C GLY A 10 1.83 13.16 7.14
N GLU A 11 2.50 12.06 6.76
CA GLU A 11 1.92 10.98 5.97
C GLU A 11 1.88 9.66 6.78
N LEU A 12 0.78 8.93 6.67
CA LEU A 12 0.72 7.51 7.04
C LEU A 12 1.39 6.71 5.92
N GLN A 13 2.50 6.06 6.26
CA GLN A 13 3.19 5.14 5.38
C GLN A 13 2.90 3.70 5.81
N LEU A 14 2.47 2.87 4.88
CA LEU A 14 2.17 1.46 5.09
C LEU A 14 2.96 0.62 4.10
N SER A 15 3.65 -0.41 4.60
CA SER A 15 4.31 -1.42 3.76
C SER A 15 3.78 -2.79 4.13
N MET A 16 3.32 -3.53 3.12
CA MET A 16 2.81 -4.88 3.24
C MET A 16 3.57 -5.80 2.30
N VAL A 17 4.14 -6.87 2.85
CA VAL A 17 4.87 -7.90 2.09
C VAL A 17 4.29 -9.26 2.42
N ASP A 18 3.82 -9.98 1.41
CA ASP A 18 3.43 -11.38 1.55
C ASP A 18 4.61 -12.32 1.29
N ASN A 19 4.41 -13.62 1.45
CA ASN A 19 5.37 -14.66 1.10
C ASN A 19 4.95 -15.42 -0.15
N GLY A 20 4.09 -14.82 -0.98
CA GLY A 20 3.64 -15.38 -2.22
C GLY A 20 4.71 -15.26 -3.31
N LYS A 21 4.35 -15.71 -4.52
CA LYS A 21 5.19 -15.54 -5.71
C LYS A 21 4.33 -15.03 -6.85
N LEU A 22 4.67 -13.86 -7.35
CA LEU A 22 4.05 -13.27 -8.53
C LEU A 22 4.50 -14.03 -9.78
N ALA A 23 3.54 -14.29 -10.66
CA ALA A 23 3.84 -14.76 -12.01
C ALA A 23 4.58 -13.66 -12.80
N ALA A 24 5.44 -14.04 -13.74
CA ALA A 24 6.23 -13.09 -14.52
C ALA A 24 5.39 -12.06 -15.31
N ASN A 25 4.16 -12.42 -15.67
CA ASN A 25 3.21 -11.58 -16.40
C ASN A 25 2.07 -11.08 -15.51
N TRP A 26 2.26 -11.06 -14.17
CA TRP A 26 1.26 -10.56 -13.24
C TRP A 26 0.86 -9.12 -13.56
N ARG A 27 -0.43 -8.82 -13.41
CA ARG A 27 -0.99 -7.47 -13.59
C ARG A 27 -1.97 -7.16 -12.47
N PRO A 28 -2.13 -5.88 -12.09
CA PRO A 28 -3.15 -5.47 -11.15
C PRO A 28 -4.56 -5.90 -11.60
N GLY A 29 -5.21 -6.72 -10.77
CA GLY A 29 -6.63 -7.02 -10.89
C GLY A 29 -7.50 -5.91 -10.30
N ASN A 30 -8.82 -6.10 -10.32
CA ASN A 30 -9.79 -5.10 -9.83
C ASN A 30 -9.58 -4.73 -8.35
N GLY A 31 -9.13 -5.67 -7.51
CA GLY A 31 -8.83 -5.38 -6.10
C GLY A 31 -7.71 -4.35 -5.93
N ILE A 32 -6.58 -4.53 -6.61
CA ILE A 32 -5.46 -3.58 -6.56
C ILE A 32 -5.87 -2.24 -7.18
N LYS A 33 -6.54 -2.25 -8.33
CA LYS A 33 -7.02 -1.03 -8.98
C LYS A 33 -7.98 -0.23 -8.09
N GLY A 34 -8.95 -0.92 -7.47
CA GLY A 34 -9.87 -0.30 -6.52
C GLY A 34 -9.14 0.30 -5.32
N MET A 35 -8.12 -0.37 -4.76
CA MET A 35 -7.31 0.23 -3.69
C MET A 35 -6.58 1.49 -4.16
N GLN A 36 -6.00 1.48 -5.37
CA GLN A 36 -5.35 2.67 -5.95
C GLN A 36 -6.34 3.83 -6.10
N GLU A 37 -7.55 3.58 -6.59
CA GLU A 37 -8.60 4.59 -6.72
C GLU A 37 -9.03 5.16 -5.36
N ARG A 38 -9.34 4.30 -4.38
CA ARG A 38 -9.78 4.75 -3.05
C ARG A 38 -8.70 5.54 -2.32
N LEU A 39 -7.42 5.19 -2.49
CA LEU A 39 -6.31 5.99 -1.95
C LEU A 39 -6.19 7.33 -2.64
N ALA A 40 -6.30 7.36 -3.97
CA ALA A 40 -6.24 8.59 -4.74
C ALA A 40 -7.37 9.56 -4.34
N GLU A 41 -8.57 9.05 -4.06
CA GLU A 41 -9.70 9.84 -3.52
C GLU A 41 -9.37 10.51 -2.18
N CYS A 42 -8.48 9.90 -1.38
CA CYS A 42 -8.01 10.47 -0.12
C CYS A 42 -6.68 11.25 -0.25
N GLY A 43 -6.23 11.54 -1.48
CA GLY A 43 -4.96 12.23 -1.73
C GLY A 43 -3.71 11.36 -1.52
N GLY A 44 -3.89 10.05 -1.37
CA GLY A 44 -2.82 9.07 -1.21
C GLY A 44 -2.42 8.36 -2.50
N VAL A 45 -1.47 7.45 -2.38
CA VAL A 45 -0.93 6.64 -3.48
C VAL A 45 -0.66 5.22 -3.00
N LEU A 46 -1.02 4.23 -3.84
CA LEU A 46 -0.56 2.84 -3.72
C LEU A 46 0.40 2.50 -4.86
N GLN A 47 1.62 2.11 -4.50
CA GLN A 47 2.60 1.47 -5.37
C GLN A 47 2.57 -0.03 -5.14
N VAL A 48 2.54 -0.80 -6.24
CA VAL A 48 2.62 -2.25 -6.20
C VAL A 48 3.92 -2.68 -6.86
N ASP A 49 4.79 -3.28 -6.07
CA ASP A 49 6.09 -3.79 -6.49
C ASP A 49 6.18 -5.29 -6.17
N SER A 50 7.34 -5.86 -6.50
CA SER A 50 7.72 -7.19 -6.03
C SER A 50 9.03 -7.15 -5.28
N THR A 51 9.13 -7.87 -4.17
CA THR A 51 10.37 -8.07 -3.41
C THR A 51 10.63 -9.56 -3.32
N GLN A 52 11.76 -10.03 -3.84
CA GLN A 52 12.05 -11.48 -3.92
C GLN A 52 10.91 -12.29 -4.57
N GLN A 53 10.26 -11.73 -5.61
CA GLN A 53 9.08 -12.28 -6.29
C GLN A 53 7.77 -12.25 -5.49
N ALA A 54 7.79 -11.92 -4.19
CA ALA A 54 6.59 -11.71 -3.40
C ALA A 54 5.97 -10.34 -3.66
N MET A 55 4.67 -10.19 -3.42
CA MET A 55 4.01 -8.90 -3.60
C MET A 55 4.44 -7.95 -2.48
N HIS A 56 4.78 -6.73 -2.86
CA HIS A 56 5.06 -5.64 -1.94
C HIS A 56 4.15 -4.46 -2.28
N LEU A 57 3.22 -4.14 -1.36
CA LEU A 57 2.36 -2.96 -1.46
C LEU A 57 2.95 -1.85 -0.59
N ARG A 58 3.15 -0.68 -1.18
CA ARG A 58 3.61 0.53 -0.50
C ARG A 58 2.56 1.62 -0.63
N LEU A 59 2.05 2.06 0.50
CA LEU A 59 1.00 3.08 0.62
C LEU A 59 1.57 4.33 1.25
N ARG A 60 1.12 5.48 0.74
CA ARG A 60 1.25 6.77 1.42
C ARG A 60 -0.08 7.49 1.39
N LEU A 61 -0.47 8.09 2.50
CA LEU A 61 -1.71 8.83 2.65
C LEU A 61 -1.45 10.02 3.57
N PRO A 62 -2.01 11.22 3.30
CA PRO A 62 -1.99 12.30 4.28
C PRO A 62 -2.52 11.83 5.63
N TYR A 63 -1.74 12.00 6.69
CA TYR A 63 -2.13 11.62 8.03
C TYR A 63 -2.90 12.76 8.67
N MET A 64 -4.19 12.54 8.89
CA MET A 64 -5.01 13.40 9.72
C MET A 64 -5.07 12.77 11.11
N GLU A 65 -4.34 13.35 12.07
CA GLU A 65 -4.47 12.97 13.47
C GLU A 65 -5.92 13.20 13.89
N SER A 66 -6.61 12.16 14.34
CA SER A 66 -7.93 12.30 14.93
C SER A 66 -7.76 12.50 16.44
N GLU A 67 -8.46 13.47 17.03
CA GLU A 67 -8.49 13.71 18.49
C GLU A 67 -9.10 12.56 19.32
N ASN A 68 -9.45 11.43 18.69
CA ASN A 68 -9.93 10.24 19.39
C ASN A 68 -8.73 9.36 19.81
N ALA A 69 -8.08 9.75 20.91
CA ALA A 69 -7.19 8.89 21.69
C ALA A 69 -7.93 8.31 22.91
#